data_AF-A0A5B9VX93-F1
#
_entry.id   AF-A0A5B9VX93-F1
#
_cell.length_a   1.000
_cell.length_b   1.000
_cell.length_c   1.000
_cell.angle_alpha   90.00
_cell.angle_beta   90.00
_cell.angle_gamma   90.00
#
_symmetry.space_group_name_H-M   'P 1'
#
loop_
_entity.id
_entity.type
_entity.pdbx_description
1 polymer ?
#
loop_
_entity_poly.entity_id
_entity_poly.type
_entity_poly.pdbx_seq_one_letter_code
_entity_poly.pdbx_strand_id
1 'polypeptide(L)'
;MAEMSAGTALRQLKQAQAGLKKARQFMAQARQDPRLVPRVLDIGWESLVQAHRLMAEIPLAAADEAVLTQQLAVQRYATALLVRLRRLIRRGELGPDDPDDFGGDDEA
;
A
#
# COMPACT_ATOMS: atom_id res chain seq x y z
N MET A 1 6.59 12.95 22.55
CA MET A 1 6.41 12.33 21.22
C MET A 1 6.95 13.32 20.21
N ALA A 2 7.81 12.92 19.27
CA ALA A 2 8.34 13.86 18.28
C ALA A 2 7.16 14.55 17.59
N GLU A 3 7.16 15.89 17.59
CA GLU A 3 6.13 16.68 16.92
C GLU A 3 6.29 16.47 15.41
N MET A 4 5.67 15.41 14.89
CA MET A 4 5.55 15.19 13.46
C MET A 4 4.73 16.34 12.89
N SER A 5 5.29 17.10 11.96
CA SER A 5 4.55 18.14 11.24
C SER A 5 3.70 17.53 10.12
N ALA A 6 2.62 18.22 9.73
CA ALA A 6 1.77 17.78 8.63
C ALA A 6 2.55 17.55 7.32
N GLY A 7 3.49 18.44 6.99
CA GLY A 7 4.36 18.26 5.81
C GLY A 7 5.25 17.02 5.89
N THR A 8 5.70 16.62 7.09
CA THR A 8 6.46 15.38 7.29
C THR A 8 5.55 14.16 7.15
N ALA A 9 4.37 14.19 7.79
CA ALA A 9 3.36 13.14 7.67
C ALA A 9 2.98 12.89 6.20
N LEU A 10 2.72 13.96 5.44
CA LEU A 10 2.35 13.87 4.03
C LEU A 10 3.44 13.21 3.18
N ARG A 11 4.71 13.59 3.36
CA ARG A 11 5.84 12.95 2.65
C ARG A 11 5.97 11.47 2.98
N GLN A 12 5.86 11.12 4.27
CA GLN A 12 5.94 9.73 4.71
C GLN A 12 4.78 8.90 4.14
N LEU A 13 3.55 9.43 4.11
CA LEU A 13 2.41 8.75 3.52
C LEU A 13 2.56 8.53 2.01
N LYS A 14 3.06 9.54 1.27
CA LYS A 14 3.37 9.39 -0.17
C LYS A 14 4.41 8.30 -0.41
N GLN A 15 5.44 8.24 0.43
CA GLN A 15 6.46 7.19 0.37
C GLN A 15 5.86 5.81 0.68
N ALA A 16 4.99 5.70 1.69
CA ALA A 16 4.30 4.46 2.01
C ALA A 16 3.40 4.00 0.84
N GLN A 17 2.65 4.91 0.20
CA GLN A 17 1.86 4.60 -1.00
C GLN A 17 2.74 4.06 -2.14
N ALA A 18 3.90 4.67 -2.38
CA ALA A 18 4.86 4.19 -3.38
C ALA A 18 5.38 2.77 -3.04
N GLY A 19 5.64 2.49 -1.77
CA GLY A 19 5.98 1.14 -1.29
C GLY A 19 4.89 0.11 -1.60
N LEU A 20 3.63 0.45 -1.31
CA LEU A 20 2.48 -0.40 -1.64
C LEU A 20 2.34 -0.62 -3.16
N LYS A 21 2.53 0.43 -3.98
CA LYS A 21 2.54 0.30 -5.44
C LYS A 21 3.62 -0.68 -5.91
N LYS A 22 4.83 -0.58 -5.35
CA LYS A 22 5.95 -1.47 -5.68
C LYS A 22 5.68 -2.92 -5.25
N ALA A 23 5.09 -3.14 -4.07
CA ALA A 23 4.69 -4.48 -3.63
C ALA A 23 3.69 -5.12 -4.60
N ARG A 24 2.75 -4.34 -5.15
CA ARG A 24 1.83 -4.82 -6.20
C ARG A 24 2.56 -5.20 -7.49
N GLN A 25 3.56 -4.43 -7.91
CA GLN A 25 4.38 -4.78 -9.08
C GLN A 25 5.16 -6.09 -8.88
N PHE A 26 5.68 -6.35 -7.67
CA PHE A 26 6.34 -7.63 -7.37
C PHE A 26 5.37 -8.81 -7.42
N MET A 27 4.10 -8.63 -7.08
CA MET A 27 3.10 -9.68 -7.27
C MET A 27 2.96 -10.08 -8.75
N ALA A 28 3.00 -9.13 -9.69
CA ALA A 28 2.95 -9.46 -11.11
C ALA A 28 4.09 -10.41 -11.53
N GLN A 29 5.27 -10.31 -10.90
CA GLN A 29 6.40 -11.22 -11.14
C GLN A 29 6.15 -12.63 -10.59
N ALA A 30 5.47 -12.74 -9.44
CA ALA A 30 5.10 -14.03 -8.85
C ALA A 30 4.16 -14.86 -9.75
N ARG A 31 3.40 -14.21 -10.64
CA ARG A 31 2.58 -14.88 -11.66
C ARG A 31 3.42 -15.65 -12.66
N GLN A 32 4.60 -15.13 -12.95
CA GLN A 32 5.50 -15.67 -13.97
C GLN A 32 6.42 -16.74 -13.39
N ASP A 33 6.74 -16.65 -12.08
CA ASP A 33 7.52 -17.66 -11.37
C ASP A 33 6.88 -18.00 -10.00
N PRO A 34 6.18 -19.15 -9.89
CA PRO A 34 5.58 -19.60 -8.63
C PRO A 34 6.58 -19.76 -7.47
N ARG A 35 7.88 -19.91 -7.75
CA ARG A 35 8.91 -20.00 -6.70
C ARG A 35 9.09 -18.68 -5.94
N LEU A 36 8.68 -17.56 -6.52
CA LEU A 36 8.77 -16.24 -5.90
C LEU A 36 7.60 -15.95 -4.94
N VAL A 37 6.57 -16.79 -4.93
CA VAL A 37 5.34 -16.57 -4.15
C VAL A 37 5.61 -16.33 -2.65
N PRO A 38 6.42 -17.13 -1.93
CA PRO A 38 6.71 -16.88 -0.52
C PRO A 38 7.32 -15.50 -0.28
N ARG A 39 8.34 -15.14 -1.07
CA ARG A 39 9.03 -13.84 -0.97
C ARG A 39 8.10 -12.66 -1.25
N VAL A 40 7.19 -12.83 -2.20
CA VAL A 40 6.22 -11.80 -2.57
C VAL A 40 5.17 -11.61 -1.49
N LEU A 41 4.76 -12.69 -0.80
CA LEU A 41 3.89 -12.60 0.37
C LEU A 41 4.57 -11.82 1.50
N ASP A 42 5.84 -12.11 1.78
CA ASP A 42 6.61 -11.40 2.82
C ASP A 42 6.69 -9.90 2.52
N ILE A 43 7.13 -9.53 1.31
CA ILE A 43 7.25 -8.12 0.89
C ILE A 43 5.90 -7.41 0.94
N GLY A 44 4.84 -8.07 0.48
CA GLY A 44 3.48 -7.54 0.50
C GLY A 44 3.00 -7.30 1.92
N TRP A 45 3.21 -8.26 2.82
CA TRP A 45 2.82 -8.16 4.22
C TRP A 45 3.60 -7.08 4.97
N GLU A 46 4.92 -7.01 4.78
CA GLU A 46 5.77 -5.96 5.37
C GLU A 46 5.32 -4.57 4.93
N SER A 47 5.01 -4.39 3.64
CA SER A 47 4.52 -3.12 3.10
C SER A 47 3.19 -2.69 3.73
N LEU A 48 2.28 -3.65 3.98
CA LEU A 48 1.03 -3.39 4.69
C LEU A 48 1.30 -2.96 6.14
N VAL A 49 2.14 -3.70 6.86
CA VAL A 49 2.48 -3.40 8.26
C VAL A 49 3.09 -2.01 8.37
N GLN A 50 4.04 -1.66 7.50
CA GLN A 50 4.68 -0.35 7.51
C GLN A 50 3.68 0.77 7.26
N ALA A 51 2.79 0.63 6.26
CA ALA A 51 1.79 1.64 5.95
C ALA A 51 0.79 1.86 7.11
N HIS A 52 0.29 0.77 7.72
CA HIS A 52 -0.65 0.89 8.84
C HIS A 52 0.00 1.45 10.11
N ARG A 53 1.24 1.07 10.42
CA ARG A 53 2.00 1.64 11.54
C ARG A 53 2.17 3.14 11.36
N LEU A 54 2.64 3.57 10.18
CA LEU A 54 2.79 4.98 9.87
C LEU A 54 1.48 5.75 10.05
N MET A 55 0.36 5.25 9.51
CA MET A 55 -0.93 5.92 9.65
C MET A 55 -1.37 6.05 11.11
N ALA A 56 -1.11 5.03 11.94
CA ALA A 56 -1.43 5.04 13.37
C ALA A 56 -0.51 5.94 14.20
N GLU A 57 0.71 6.21 13.74
CA GLU A 57 1.70 7.05 14.43
C GLU A 57 1.52 8.56 14.17
N ILE A 58 0.74 8.95 13.16
CA ILE A 58 0.49 10.36 12.84
C ILE A 58 -0.35 11.00 13.97
N PRO A 59 0.17 12.03 14.66
CA PRO A 59 -0.57 12.69 15.74
C PRO A 59 -1.69 13.57 15.18
N LEU A 60 -2.74 13.80 15.98
CA LEU A 60 -3.87 14.66 15.60
C LEU A 60 -3.44 16.07 15.15
N ALA A 61 -2.40 16.64 15.78
CA ALA A 61 -1.85 17.96 15.43
C ALA A 61 -1.27 18.03 14.00
N ALA A 62 -0.98 16.89 13.37
CA ALA A 62 -0.47 16.79 12.00
C ALA A 62 -1.54 16.38 10.98
N ALA A 63 -2.76 16.06 11.42
CA ALA A 63 -3.83 15.50 10.59
C ALA A 63 -4.66 16.62 9.93
N ASP A 64 -4.04 17.39 9.04
CA ASP A 64 -4.73 18.36 8.18
C ASP A 64 -5.45 17.67 7.00
N GLU A 65 -6.21 18.45 6.23
CA GLU A 65 -7.00 17.95 5.09
C GLU A 65 -6.15 17.18 4.07
N ALA A 66 -4.94 17.65 3.78
CA ALA A 66 -4.04 17.01 2.83
C ALA A 66 -3.52 15.67 3.37
N VAL A 67 -3.17 15.60 4.65
CA VAL A 67 -2.77 14.36 5.32
C VAL A 67 -3.92 13.36 5.35
N LEU A 68 -5.13 13.79 5.71
CA LEU A 68 -6.32 12.93 5.72
C LEU A 68 -6.66 12.38 4.33
N THR A 69 -6.65 13.25 3.31
CA THR A 69 -6.83 12.84 1.90
C THR A 69 -5.80 11.79 1.49
N GLN A 70 -4.53 12.01 1.84
CA GLN A 70 -3.46 11.08 1.54
C GLN A 70 -3.57 9.77 2.33
N GLN A 71 -4.06 9.78 3.58
CA GLN A 71 -4.34 8.56 4.34
C GLN A 71 -5.42 7.71 3.67
N LEU A 72 -6.51 8.34 3.18
CA LEU A 72 -7.56 7.63 2.43
C LEU A 72 -6.99 6.97 1.17
N ALA A 73 -6.12 7.68 0.43
CA ALA A 73 -5.42 7.10 -0.70
C ALA A 73 -4.56 5.89 -0.28
N VAL A 74 -3.75 6.00 0.77
CA VAL A 74 -2.93 4.88 1.28
C VAL A 74 -3.81 3.68 1.67
N GLN A 75 -4.94 3.91 2.36
CA GLN A 75 -5.87 2.85 2.77
C GLN A 75 -6.48 2.09 1.59
N ARG A 76 -6.83 2.79 0.49
CA ARG A 76 -7.32 2.15 -0.74
C ARG A 76 -6.27 1.20 -1.33
N TYR A 77 -5.03 1.65 -1.44
CA TYR A 77 -3.92 0.83 -1.94
C TYR A 77 -3.58 -0.35 -1.02
N ALA A 78 -3.61 -0.14 0.30
CA ALA A 78 -3.38 -1.19 1.29
C ALA A 78 -4.46 -2.26 1.22
N THR A 79 -5.74 -1.87 1.13
CA THR A 79 -6.86 -2.80 1.00
C THR A 79 -6.74 -3.63 -0.29
N ALA A 80 -6.46 -2.97 -1.42
CA ALA A 80 -6.24 -3.63 -2.70
C ALA A 80 -5.08 -4.64 -2.68
N LEU A 81 -3.97 -4.31 -2.00
CA LEU A 81 -2.84 -5.21 -1.79
C LEU A 81 -3.23 -6.42 -0.94
N LEU A 82 -3.91 -6.21 0.19
CA LEU A 82 -4.36 -7.30 1.07
C LEU A 82 -5.29 -8.28 0.35
N VAL A 83 -6.22 -7.78 -0.46
CA VAL A 83 -7.10 -8.62 -1.29
C VAL A 83 -6.29 -9.48 -2.26
N ARG A 84 -5.27 -8.92 -2.92
CA ARG A 84 -4.40 -9.69 -3.84
C ARG A 84 -3.57 -10.74 -3.11
N LEU A 85 -2.98 -10.42 -1.96
CA LEU A 85 -2.25 -11.41 -1.14
C LEU A 85 -3.17 -12.57 -0.75
N ARG A 86 -4.41 -12.27 -0.33
CA ARG A 86 -5.42 -13.30 -0.03
C ARG A 86 -5.73 -14.18 -1.25
N ARG A 87 -5.86 -13.58 -2.45
CA ARG A 87 -6.10 -14.32 -3.70
C ARG A 87 -4.91 -15.23 -4.03
N LEU A 88 -3.68 -14.71 -3.92
CA LEU A 88 -2.44 -15.45 -4.15
C LEU A 88 -2.32 -16.67 -3.24
N ILE A 89 -2.60 -16.53 -1.94
CA ILE A 89 -2.61 -17.66 -0.99
C ILE A 89 -3.67 -18.70 -1.36
N ARG A 90 -4.88 -18.27 -1.73
CA ARG A 90 -6.01 -19.19 -1.97
C ARG A 90 -5.91 -20.00 -3.25
N ARG A 91 -5.35 -19.42 -4.33
CA ARG A 91 -5.42 -20.02 -5.66
C ARG A 91 -4.05 -20.26 -6.30
N GLY A 92 -2.97 -19.70 -5.75
CA GLY A 92 -1.72 -19.53 -6.50
C GLY A 92 -1.86 -18.60 -7.71
N GLU A 93 -3.07 -18.12 -7.99
CA GLU A 93 -3.42 -17.26 -9.10
C GLU A 93 -3.61 -15.84 -8.59
N LEU A 94 -2.75 -14.94 -9.03
CA LEU A 94 -3.14 -13.55 -9.12
C LEU A 94 -4.02 -13.47 -10.37
N GLY A 95 -5.31 -13.15 -10.19
CA GLY A 95 -6.18 -12.80 -11.32
C GLY A 95 -5.63 -11.58 -12.06
N PRO A 96 -6.18 -11.23 -13.24
CA PRO A 96 -5.87 -9.93 -13.85
C PRO A 96 -6.04 -8.82 -12.81
N ASP A 97 -5.18 -7.80 -12.88
CA ASP A 97 -5.45 -6.57 -12.16
C ASP A 97 -6.83 -6.12 -12.62
N ASP A 98 -7.80 -6.10 -11.71
CA ASP A 98 -9.10 -5.50 -12.01
C ASP A 98 -8.81 -4.07 -12.47
N PRO A 99 -9.16 -3.68 -13.70
CA PRO A 99 -9.01 -2.29 -14.15
C PRO A 99 -9.84 -1.33 -13.27
N ASP A 100 -10.81 -1.86 -12.52
CA ASP A 100 -11.60 -1.15 -11.52
C ASP A 100 -10.92 -1.01 -10.15
N ASP A 101 -9.70 -1.52 -9.98
CA ASP A 101 -8.96 -1.40 -8.72
C ASP A 101 -8.23 -0.05 -8.62
N PHE A 102 -9.04 1.00 -8.70
CA PHE A 102 -8.75 2.38 -8.29
C PHE A 102 -7.46 2.99 -8.88
N GLY A 103 -7.18 2.72 -10.15
CA GLY A 103 -6.13 3.35 -10.93
C GLY A 103 -6.60 4.55 -11.77
N GLY A 104 -7.63 5.27 -11.34
CA GLY A 104 -8.06 6.51 -11.98
C GLY A 104 -7.29 7.70 -11.42
N ASP A 105 -6.29 8.15 -12.18
CA ASP A 105 -5.70 9.49 -12.23
C ASP A 105 -5.45 10.25 -10.91
N ASP A 106 -4.19 10.18 -10.45
CA ASP A 106 -3.54 11.30 -9.77
C ASP A 106 -2.52 11.93 -10.75
N GLU A 107 -3.02 12.58 -11.80
CA GLU A 107 -2.29 13.64 -12.52
C GLU A 107 -3.12 14.93 -12.44
N ALA A 108 -2.66 15.86 -11.61
CA ALA A 108 -3.03 17.28 -11.61
C ALA A 108 -1.79 18.10 -11.26
#